data_AF-A0A7G6Y4H5-F1
#
_entry.id   AF-A0A7G6Y4H5-F1
#
_cell.length_a   1.000
_cell.length_b   1.000
_cell.length_c   1.000
_cell.angle_alpha   90.00
_cell.angle_beta   90.00
_cell.angle_gamma   90.00
#
_symmetry.space_group_name_H-M   'P 1'
#
loop_
_entity.id
_entity.type
_entity.pdbx_description
1 polymer ?
#
loop_
_entity_poly.entity_id
_entity_poly.type
_entity_poly.pdbx_seq_one_letter_code
_entity_poly.pdbx_strand_id
1 'polypeptide(L)'
;MIGSSVTDAGARRPGRLDVIARWWRSRVVGDVNHAAVVAKISAESGWSGAYLFAIVISAGISILGLLLPSSAVLIGAMLISPLMMPIIGLGFGIATFDLVEMRRAAWALLLGSVIAILLSAAFVAVSPIQTVTSEIAIRTRPNLFDLLVALLSAIAGGYALIRERSTTVTGVAIAIALMPPLAVVGFGLATQNWTVLGGSLLLFLTNLVTIALTAATVARLYGFGAHLSPSQTRLQGTLIVVGLAALAIPLGLALKQIAVESVARRQIREAVLRPFDASARISQLDIDFDRTPAVVRAIVLTPAIVPTADARVLAATRAAVRLPLDLHVDQIRVGMESGAGEAAQIAAAQAGDGRASVARDARNEIAEPVALVAGVPAEAVLVDTGARRAVARLAPLPGASLATYRAIEQRAAAAANGWSIELTPPDGVPGPIPITNDTPDAAALDTAAWAARRLDRGVTVTGPAAARDAAVERLAAAGVRATAGPAARGTTLDLEWTAAQPPR
;
A
#
# COMPACT_ATOMS: atom_id res chain seq x y z
N MET A 1 -42.01 76.30 41.36
CA MET A 1 -42.16 75.90 39.95
C MET A 1 -40.78 75.88 39.31
N ILE A 2 -40.35 74.71 38.79
CA ILE A 2 -39.58 74.47 37.55
C ILE A 2 -38.29 75.32 37.38
N GLY A 3 -37.04 74.83 37.31
CA GLY A 3 -36.49 73.51 36.97
C GLY A 3 -35.27 73.75 36.07
N SER A 4 -34.08 73.22 36.43
CA SER A 4 -32.94 73.02 35.50
C SER A 4 -31.77 72.30 36.20
N SER A 5 -31.96 71.05 36.62
CA SER A 5 -30.82 70.16 36.87
C SER A 5 -30.35 69.60 35.54
N VAL A 6 -29.22 70.10 35.07
CA VAL A 6 -28.40 69.52 34.00
C VAL A 6 -28.16 68.05 34.35
N THR A 7 -28.82 67.15 33.63
CA THR A 7 -28.54 65.71 33.68
C THR A 7 -27.23 65.47 32.97
N ASP A 8 -26.21 65.24 33.80
CA ASP A 8 -24.94 64.62 33.48
C ASP A 8 -25.18 63.35 32.63
N ALA A 9 -24.92 63.46 31.32
CA ALA A 9 -24.95 62.35 30.41
C ALA A 9 -23.78 61.43 30.74
N GLY A 10 -24.02 60.50 31.68
CA GLY A 10 -23.08 59.47 32.09
C GLY A 10 -22.55 58.70 30.88
N ALA A 11 -21.37 59.09 30.44
CA ALA A 11 -20.57 58.37 29.44
C ALA A 11 -20.25 56.99 30.02
N ARG A 12 -21.11 56.01 29.71
CA ARG A 12 -20.86 54.59 30.04
C ARG A 12 -19.50 54.22 29.45
N ARG A 13 -18.54 53.92 30.32
CA ARG A 13 -17.23 53.40 29.91
C ARG A 13 -17.48 52.18 29.01
N PRO A 14 -16.95 52.14 27.78
CA PRO A 14 -17.19 51.02 26.88
C PRO A 14 -16.68 49.73 27.54
N GLY A 15 -17.52 48.70 27.57
CA GLY A 15 -17.13 47.41 28.15
C GLY A 15 -15.92 46.82 27.41
N ARG A 16 -15.15 45.95 28.06
CA ARG A 16 -14.01 45.25 27.41
C ARG A 16 -14.40 44.61 26.06
N LEU A 17 -15.63 44.10 25.96
CA LEU A 17 -16.19 43.54 24.72
C LEU A 17 -16.39 44.59 23.61
N ASP A 18 -16.78 45.82 23.96
CA ASP A 18 -16.96 46.92 22.99
C ASP A 18 -15.61 47.48 22.49
N VAL A 19 -14.57 47.42 23.33
CA VAL A 19 -13.20 47.78 22.93
C VAL A 19 -12.64 46.73 21.96
N ILE A 20 -12.82 45.44 22.25
CA ILE A 20 -12.39 44.33 21.39
C ILE A 20 -13.18 44.35 20.06
N ALA A 21 -14.49 44.55 20.10
CA ALA A 21 -15.33 44.59 18.90
C ALA A 21 -15.05 45.81 18.01
N ARG A 22 -14.67 46.96 18.58
CA ARG A 22 -14.22 48.13 17.80
C ARG A 22 -12.84 47.92 17.21
N TRP A 23 -11.90 47.38 17.98
CA TRP A 23 -10.56 47.03 17.49
C TRP A 23 -10.62 46.02 16.34
N TRP A 24 -11.46 44.98 16.46
CA TRP A 24 -11.67 43.97 15.41
C TRP A 24 -12.21 44.60 14.13
N ARG A 25 -13.26 45.43 14.24
CA ARG A 25 -13.81 46.13 13.08
C ARG A 25 -12.79 47.07 12.41
N SER A 26 -12.01 47.81 13.20
CA SER A 26 -11.05 48.78 12.64
C SER A 26 -9.78 48.16 12.07
N ARG A 27 -9.25 47.08 12.67
CA ARG A 27 -7.94 46.50 12.30
C ARG A 27 -8.05 45.23 11.46
N VAL A 28 -9.09 44.43 11.66
CA VAL A 28 -9.25 43.12 10.99
C VAL A 28 -10.14 43.24 9.76
N VAL A 29 -11.28 43.94 9.87
CA VAL A 29 -12.27 44.10 8.79
C VAL A 29 -12.02 45.33 7.92
N GLY A 30 -11.50 46.42 8.50
CA GLY A 30 -11.38 47.73 7.84
C GLY A 30 -10.53 47.78 6.55
N ASP A 31 -9.58 46.85 6.39
CA ASP A 31 -8.66 46.81 5.23
C ASP A 31 -9.07 45.79 4.15
N VAL A 32 -10.27 45.20 4.21
CA VAL A 32 -10.67 44.12 3.30
C VAL A 32 -11.55 44.65 2.18
N ASN A 33 -11.17 44.37 0.93
CA ASN A 33 -12.02 44.62 -0.23
C ASN A 33 -12.97 43.42 -0.45
N HIS A 34 -14.13 43.44 0.22
CA HIS A 34 -15.11 42.34 0.14
C HIS A 34 -15.58 42.07 -1.30
N ALA A 35 -15.74 43.11 -2.11
CA ALA A 35 -16.23 42.97 -3.49
C ALA A 35 -15.21 42.25 -4.38
N ALA A 36 -13.93 42.64 -4.30
CA ALA A 36 -12.85 42.00 -5.06
C ALA A 36 -12.67 40.52 -4.70
N VAL A 37 -12.72 40.20 -3.39
CA VAL A 37 -12.58 38.82 -2.91
C VAL A 37 -13.74 37.95 -3.40
N VAL A 38 -15.00 38.41 -3.29
CA VAL A 38 -16.16 37.67 -3.78
C VAL A 38 -16.12 37.50 -5.29
N ALA A 39 -15.76 38.55 -6.04
CA ALA A 39 -15.62 38.47 -7.49
C ALA A 39 -14.58 37.42 -7.91
N LYS A 40 -13.40 37.43 -7.28
CA LYS A 40 -12.34 36.45 -7.54
C LYS A 40 -12.78 35.02 -7.25
N ILE A 41 -13.39 34.79 -6.08
CA ILE A 41 -13.91 33.47 -5.71
C ILE A 41 -14.95 33.01 -6.72
N SER A 42 -15.90 33.88 -7.05
CA SER A 42 -16.93 33.56 -8.04
C SER A 42 -16.35 33.27 -9.42
N ALA A 43 -15.23 33.86 -9.82
CA ALA A 43 -14.63 33.59 -11.12
C ALA A 43 -13.95 32.20 -11.17
N GLU A 44 -13.37 31.76 -10.05
CA GLU A 44 -12.53 30.56 -9.97
C GLU A 44 -13.22 29.34 -9.32
N SER A 45 -14.37 29.52 -8.65
CA SER A 45 -15.13 28.46 -7.95
C SER A 45 -16.00 27.61 -8.88
N GLY A 46 -16.26 28.09 -10.09
CA GLY A 46 -17.22 27.51 -11.02
C GLY A 46 -16.61 26.45 -11.95
N TRP A 47 -17.50 25.76 -12.65
CA TRP A 47 -17.11 24.84 -13.71
C TRP A 47 -16.46 25.59 -14.89
N SER A 48 -15.32 25.11 -15.37
CA SER A 48 -14.63 25.64 -16.55
C SER A 48 -13.83 24.55 -17.27
N GLY A 49 -13.44 24.79 -18.53
CA GLY A 49 -12.58 23.87 -19.27
C GLY A 49 -11.20 23.67 -18.62
N ALA A 50 -10.63 24.75 -18.08
CA ALA A 50 -9.37 24.69 -17.32
C ALA A 50 -9.50 23.86 -16.04
N TYR A 51 -10.64 24.00 -15.33
CA TYR A 51 -10.97 23.18 -14.17
C TYR A 51 -11.04 21.69 -14.53
N LEU A 52 -11.79 21.34 -15.60
CA LEU A 52 -11.89 19.95 -16.07
C LEU A 52 -10.52 19.39 -16.44
N PHE A 53 -9.72 20.13 -17.21
CA PHE A 53 -8.38 19.71 -17.61
C PHE A 53 -7.51 19.43 -16.38
N ALA A 54 -7.48 20.34 -15.40
CA ALA A 54 -6.71 20.17 -14.19
C ALA A 54 -7.20 18.98 -13.33
N ILE A 55 -8.50 18.72 -13.27
CA ILE A 55 -9.06 17.51 -12.61
C ILE A 55 -8.54 16.24 -13.28
N VAL A 56 -8.61 16.15 -14.62
CA VAL A 56 -8.18 14.96 -15.37
C VAL A 56 -6.69 14.69 -15.16
N ILE A 57 -5.85 15.71 -15.29
CA ILE A 57 -4.40 15.59 -15.09
C ILE A 57 -4.07 15.23 -13.64
N SER A 58 -4.66 15.94 -12.68
CA SER A 58 -4.42 15.72 -11.25
C SER A 58 -4.89 14.32 -10.80
N ALA A 59 -6.04 13.85 -11.26
CA ALA A 59 -6.54 12.50 -10.97
C ALA A 59 -5.65 11.41 -11.59
N GLY A 60 -5.19 11.60 -12.83
CA GLY A 60 -4.23 10.70 -13.48
C GLY A 60 -2.91 10.60 -12.70
N ILE A 61 -2.30 11.74 -12.37
CA ILE A 61 -1.05 11.75 -11.57
C ILE A 61 -1.29 11.13 -10.19
N SER A 62 -2.44 11.41 -9.57
CA SER A 62 -2.78 10.89 -8.25
C SER A 62 -2.90 9.37 -8.26
N ILE A 63 -3.59 8.77 -9.24
CA ILE A 63 -3.73 7.31 -9.28
C ILE A 63 -2.40 6.62 -9.60
N LEU A 64 -1.59 7.21 -10.49
CA LEU A 64 -0.23 6.72 -10.75
C LEU A 64 0.63 6.79 -9.48
N GLY A 65 0.55 7.87 -8.69
CA GLY A 65 1.26 8.01 -7.42
C GLY A 65 0.74 7.13 -6.28
N LEU A 66 -0.48 6.57 -6.42
CA LEU A 66 -1.00 5.55 -5.48
C LEU A 66 -0.52 4.15 -5.87
N LEU A 67 -0.47 3.85 -7.17
CA LEU A 67 0.00 2.56 -7.71
C LEU A 67 1.53 2.43 -7.63
N LEU A 68 2.24 3.51 -7.89
CA LEU A 68 3.66 3.68 -7.58
C LEU A 68 3.72 4.36 -6.22
N PRO A 69 3.87 3.65 -5.08
CA PRO A 69 3.72 4.20 -3.73
C PRO A 69 4.72 5.34 -3.45
N SER A 70 4.40 6.53 -3.93
CA SER A 70 5.31 7.67 -4.07
C SER A 70 4.62 8.92 -3.55
N SER A 71 4.95 9.27 -2.31
CA SER A 71 4.45 10.47 -1.64
C SER A 71 4.78 11.75 -2.42
N ALA A 72 5.94 11.82 -3.08
CA ALA A 72 6.35 12.97 -3.89
C ALA A 72 5.42 13.21 -5.09
N VAL A 73 5.03 12.13 -5.79
CA VAL A 73 4.11 12.21 -6.94
C VAL A 73 2.72 12.63 -6.47
N LEU A 74 2.28 12.12 -5.32
CA LEU A 74 1.01 12.50 -4.72
C LEU A 74 0.97 13.99 -4.36
N ILE A 75 2.04 14.54 -3.78
CA ILE A 75 2.17 15.98 -3.52
C ILE A 75 2.07 16.79 -4.83
N GLY A 76 2.70 16.32 -5.90
CA GLY A 76 2.58 16.92 -7.23
C GLY A 76 1.14 16.92 -7.76
N ALA A 77 0.42 15.80 -7.64
CA ALA A 77 -0.99 15.71 -8.02
C ALA A 77 -1.86 16.71 -7.24
N MET A 78 -1.63 16.81 -5.93
CA MET A 78 -2.33 17.74 -5.04
C MET A 78 -2.11 19.20 -5.47
N LEU A 79 -0.88 19.60 -5.78
CA LEU A 79 -0.55 20.98 -6.18
C LEU A 79 -1.32 21.47 -7.41
N ILE A 80 -1.61 20.56 -8.35
CA ILE A 80 -2.33 20.87 -9.60
C ILE A 80 -3.84 20.83 -9.39
N SER A 81 -4.33 20.21 -8.31
CA SER A 81 -5.76 19.97 -8.11
C SER A 81 -6.55 21.27 -7.96
N PRO A 82 -7.57 21.49 -8.80
CA PRO A 82 -8.37 22.72 -8.76
C PRO A 82 -9.54 22.64 -7.76
N LEU A 83 -9.64 21.58 -6.96
CA LEU A 83 -10.78 21.33 -6.05
C LEU A 83 -10.91 22.37 -4.93
N MET A 84 -9.82 23.06 -4.58
CA MET A 84 -9.86 24.03 -3.48
C MET A 84 -10.84 25.18 -3.74
N MET A 85 -10.77 25.83 -4.91
CA MET A 85 -11.55 27.05 -5.16
C MET A 85 -13.06 26.83 -5.12
N PRO A 86 -13.61 25.74 -5.69
CA PRO A 86 -15.02 25.41 -5.49
C PRO A 86 -15.40 25.14 -4.03
N ILE A 87 -14.54 24.53 -3.20
CA ILE A 87 -14.85 24.31 -1.77
C ILE A 87 -14.87 25.63 -1.01
N ILE A 88 -13.91 26.52 -1.29
CA ILE A 88 -13.90 27.86 -0.71
C ILE A 88 -15.13 28.65 -1.19
N GLY A 89 -15.47 28.56 -2.47
CA GLY A 89 -16.68 29.17 -3.03
C GLY A 89 -17.96 28.68 -2.35
N LEU A 90 -18.06 27.37 -2.08
CA LEU A 90 -19.15 26.80 -1.29
C LEU A 90 -19.19 27.39 0.12
N GLY A 91 -18.04 27.50 0.80
CA GLY A 91 -17.94 28.13 2.12
C GLY A 91 -18.33 29.60 2.13
N PHE A 92 -17.91 30.38 1.13
CA PHE A 92 -18.29 31.79 1.00
C PHE A 92 -19.77 31.95 0.65
N GLY A 93 -20.33 31.11 -0.22
CA GLY A 93 -21.76 31.06 -0.49
C GLY A 93 -22.57 30.73 0.77
N ILE A 94 -22.09 29.80 1.61
CA ILE A 94 -22.67 29.56 2.94
C ILE A 94 -22.59 30.83 3.78
N ALA A 95 -21.44 31.52 3.84
CA ALA A 95 -21.24 32.73 4.64
C ALA A 95 -22.17 33.90 4.24
N THR A 96 -22.41 34.07 2.94
CA THR A 96 -23.24 35.15 2.37
C THR A 96 -24.72 34.76 2.17
N PHE A 97 -25.10 33.50 2.42
CA PHE A 97 -26.42 32.94 2.07
C PHE A 97 -26.76 33.07 0.58
N ASP A 98 -25.76 32.97 -0.29
CA ASP A 98 -25.97 32.98 -1.73
C ASP A 98 -26.21 31.56 -2.25
N LEU A 99 -27.48 31.17 -2.35
CA LEU A 99 -27.86 29.83 -2.83
C LEU A 99 -27.43 29.58 -4.29
N VAL A 100 -27.30 30.63 -5.11
CA VAL A 100 -26.88 30.49 -6.51
C VAL A 100 -25.41 30.10 -6.56
N GLU A 101 -24.57 30.82 -5.83
CA GLU A 101 -23.13 30.54 -5.74
C GLU A 101 -22.87 29.20 -5.05
N MET A 102 -23.62 28.87 -3.98
CA MET A 102 -23.55 27.54 -3.33
C MET A 102 -23.84 26.41 -4.30
N ARG A 103 -24.93 26.50 -5.08
CA ARG A 103 -25.30 25.48 -6.07
C ARG A 103 -24.24 25.36 -7.15
N ARG A 104 -23.73 26.49 -7.64
CA ARG A 104 -22.71 26.53 -8.69
C ARG A 104 -21.41 25.87 -8.26
N ALA A 105 -20.91 26.22 -7.07
CA ALA A 105 -19.71 25.63 -6.50
C ALA A 105 -19.90 24.13 -6.17
N ALA A 106 -21.06 23.77 -5.60
CA ALA A 106 -21.40 22.37 -5.33
C ALA A 106 -21.49 21.52 -6.62
N TRP A 107 -22.04 22.07 -7.70
CA TRP A 107 -22.08 21.41 -9.00
C TRP A 107 -20.68 21.17 -9.58
N ALA A 108 -19.81 22.18 -9.51
CA ALA A 108 -18.42 22.03 -9.94
C ALA A 108 -17.70 20.94 -9.13
N LEU A 109 -17.88 20.92 -7.81
CA LEU A 109 -17.30 19.91 -6.92
C LEU A 109 -17.81 18.50 -7.21
N LEU A 110 -19.12 18.34 -7.35
CA LEU A 110 -19.74 17.05 -7.62
C LEU A 110 -19.23 16.49 -8.94
N LEU A 111 -19.27 17.30 -10.01
CA LEU A 111 -18.86 16.85 -11.33
C LEU A 111 -17.35 16.57 -11.39
N GLY A 112 -16.53 17.43 -10.79
CA GLY A 112 -15.08 17.21 -10.67
C GLY A 112 -14.73 15.94 -9.89
N SER A 113 -15.43 15.70 -8.77
CA SER A 113 -15.23 14.50 -7.94
C SER A 113 -15.64 13.22 -8.67
N VAL A 114 -16.80 13.23 -9.33
CA VAL A 114 -17.28 12.08 -10.11
C VAL A 114 -16.32 11.77 -11.25
N ILE A 115 -15.84 12.77 -11.98
CA ILE A 115 -14.88 12.56 -13.07
C ILE A 115 -13.55 12.03 -12.53
N ALA A 116 -13.03 12.58 -11.43
CA ALA A 116 -11.81 12.08 -10.81
C ALA A 116 -11.93 10.61 -10.38
N ILE A 117 -13.06 10.24 -9.77
CA ILE A 117 -13.36 8.86 -9.34
C ILE A 117 -13.45 7.92 -10.54
N LEU A 118 -14.27 8.27 -11.55
CA LEU A 118 -14.48 7.43 -12.73
C LEU A 118 -13.19 7.27 -13.54
N LEU A 119 -12.42 8.34 -13.70
CA LEU A 119 -11.13 8.29 -14.38
C LEU A 119 -10.15 7.38 -13.63
N SER A 120 -10.03 7.57 -12.31
CA SER A 120 -9.14 6.73 -11.48
C SER A 120 -9.58 5.27 -11.52
N ALA A 121 -10.89 5.00 -11.47
CA ALA A 121 -11.44 3.65 -11.58
C ALA A 121 -11.13 3.01 -12.95
N ALA A 122 -11.28 3.77 -14.04
CA ALA A 122 -10.95 3.29 -15.39
C ALA A 122 -9.45 2.97 -15.53
N PHE A 123 -8.58 3.82 -14.98
CA PHE A 123 -7.13 3.57 -14.95
C PHE A 123 -6.78 2.28 -14.17
N VAL A 124 -7.39 2.07 -13.00
CA VAL A 124 -7.13 0.88 -12.18
C VAL A 124 -7.70 -0.38 -12.84
N ALA A 125 -8.85 -0.30 -13.50
CA ALA A 125 -9.45 -1.44 -14.17
C ALA A 125 -8.59 -2.00 -15.31
N VAL A 126 -7.81 -1.13 -15.98
CA VAL A 126 -6.86 -1.53 -17.05
C VAL A 126 -5.47 -1.86 -16.49
N SER A 127 -5.18 -1.47 -15.24
CA SER A 127 -3.90 -1.71 -14.60
C SER A 127 -3.75 -3.18 -14.18
N PRO A 128 -2.59 -3.82 -14.45
CA PRO A 128 -2.27 -5.14 -13.90
C PRO A 128 -1.97 -5.10 -12.39
N ILE A 129 -1.73 -3.90 -11.84
CA ILE A 129 -1.48 -3.67 -10.42
C ILE A 129 -2.77 -3.19 -9.76
N GLN A 130 -3.37 -4.06 -8.95
CA GLN A 130 -4.60 -3.81 -8.18
C GLN A 130 -4.44 -4.08 -6.69
N THR A 131 -3.18 -4.14 -6.22
CA THR A 131 -2.86 -4.39 -4.82
C THR A 131 -2.95 -3.11 -3.99
N VAL A 132 -3.39 -3.24 -2.73
CA VAL A 132 -3.48 -2.12 -1.80
C VAL A 132 -2.07 -1.72 -1.37
N THR A 133 -1.63 -0.53 -1.78
CA THR A 133 -0.35 0.04 -1.36
C THR A 133 -0.44 0.73 0.00
N SER A 134 0.70 1.03 0.63
CA SER A 134 0.75 1.77 1.91
C SER A 134 0.05 3.13 1.83
N GLU A 135 0.20 3.83 0.70
CA GLU A 135 -0.45 5.12 0.45
C GLU A 135 -1.98 4.99 0.37
N ILE A 136 -2.50 3.89 -0.20
CA ILE A 136 -3.94 3.60 -0.24
C ILE A 136 -4.45 3.25 1.17
N ALA A 137 -3.71 2.43 1.91
CA ALA A 137 -4.10 1.95 3.22
C ALA A 137 -4.27 3.09 4.25
N ILE A 138 -3.35 4.05 4.27
CA ILE A 138 -3.41 5.19 5.20
C ILE A 138 -4.63 6.08 4.93
N ARG A 139 -5.08 6.18 3.68
CA ARG A 139 -6.25 6.97 3.27
C ARG A 139 -7.60 6.27 3.45
N THR A 140 -7.57 5.00 3.86
CA THR A 140 -8.79 4.21 4.15
C THR A 140 -9.26 4.38 5.59
N ARG A 141 -8.41 4.89 6.49
CA ARG A 141 -8.71 5.02 7.92
C ARG A 141 -8.74 6.50 8.33
N PRO A 142 -9.88 7.20 8.13
CA PRO A 142 -9.98 8.61 8.47
C PRO A 142 -9.70 8.86 9.96
N ASN A 143 -8.95 9.91 10.26
CA ASN A 143 -8.47 10.23 11.60
C ASN A 143 -8.83 11.68 11.99
N LEU A 144 -9.00 11.92 13.29
CA LEU A 144 -9.15 13.27 13.85
C LEU A 144 -7.99 14.20 13.47
N PHE A 145 -6.78 13.66 13.28
CA PHE A 145 -5.65 14.46 12.82
C PHE A 145 -5.86 14.99 11.39
N ASP A 146 -6.47 14.22 10.50
CA ASP A 146 -6.80 14.68 9.14
C ASP A 146 -7.79 15.85 9.21
N LEU A 147 -8.80 15.73 10.08
CA LEU A 147 -9.78 16.77 10.34
C LEU A 147 -9.13 18.06 10.87
N LEU A 148 -8.19 17.94 11.81
CA LEU A 148 -7.48 19.09 12.38
C LEU A 148 -6.59 19.77 11.34
N VAL A 149 -5.89 18.98 10.51
CA VAL A 149 -5.10 19.51 9.39
C VAL A 149 -6.01 20.23 8.40
N ALA A 150 -7.15 19.65 8.01
CA ALA A 150 -8.12 20.28 7.12
C ALA A 150 -8.65 21.60 7.69
N LEU A 151 -8.98 21.64 8.99
CA LEU A 151 -9.42 22.84 9.72
C LEU A 151 -8.35 23.94 9.68
N LEU A 152 -7.11 23.64 10.09
CA LEU A 152 -6.03 24.62 10.15
C LEU A 152 -5.64 25.13 8.75
N SER A 153 -5.56 24.24 7.75
CA SER A 153 -5.32 24.59 6.36
C SER A 153 -6.42 25.50 5.81
N ALA A 154 -7.68 25.23 6.12
CA ALA A 154 -8.81 26.08 5.71
C ALA A 154 -8.81 27.45 6.38
N ILE A 155 -8.42 27.54 7.67
CA ILE A 155 -8.23 28.84 8.35
C ILE A 155 -7.16 29.66 7.63
N ALA A 156 -6.00 29.05 7.37
CA ALA A 156 -4.91 29.70 6.66
C ALA A 156 -5.35 30.13 5.26
N GLY A 157 -6.10 29.27 4.54
CA GLY A 157 -6.50 29.51 3.15
C GLY A 157 -7.51 30.63 3.03
N GLY A 158 -8.53 30.62 3.90
CA GLY A 158 -9.48 31.71 4.01
C GLY A 158 -8.79 33.04 4.35
N TYR A 159 -7.87 33.04 5.31
CA TYR A 159 -7.08 34.23 5.66
C TYR A 159 -6.26 34.77 4.48
N ALA A 160 -5.48 33.90 3.82
CA ALA A 160 -4.63 34.29 2.70
C ALA A 160 -5.44 34.84 1.53
N LEU A 161 -6.58 34.22 1.23
CA LEU A 161 -7.47 34.64 0.15
C LEU A 161 -8.12 36.00 0.42
N ILE A 162 -8.61 36.22 1.66
CA ILE A 162 -9.25 37.48 2.06
C ILE A 162 -8.25 38.64 2.08
N ARG A 163 -6.99 38.38 2.44
CA ARG A 163 -5.92 39.39 2.49
C ARG A 163 -5.16 39.55 1.17
N GLU A 164 -5.63 38.91 0.09
CA GLU A 164 -4.98 38.90 -1.24
C GLU A 164 -3.48 38.53 -1.19
N ARG A 165 -3.08 37.73 -0.19
CA ARG A 165 -1.73 37.18 -0.06
C ARG A 165 -1.58 36.03 -1.06
N SER A 166 -0.34 35.65 -1.39
CA SER A 166 -0.06 34.57 -2.36
C SER A 166 -0.85 33.30 -2.02
N THR A 167 -1.87 33.01 -2.82
CA THR A 167 -2.80 31.89 -2.63
C THR A 167 -2.15 30.54 -2.93
N THR A 168 -0.96 30.54 -3.53
CA THR A 168 -0.25 29.32 -3.95
C THR A 168 0.12 28.43 -2.78
N VAL A 169 0.76 28.98 -1.73
CA VAL A 169 1.28 28.18 -0.60
C VAL A 169 0.14 27.54 0.19
N THR A 170 -0.94 28.29 0.40
CA THR A 170 -2.10 27.77 1.14
C THR A 170 -3.00 26.91 0.27
N GLY A 171 -2.98 27.12 -1.05
CA GLY A 171 -3.56 26.22 -2.03
C GLY A 171 -2.97 24.83 -1.99
N VAL A 172 -1.65 24.74 -1.85
CA VAL A 172 -0.96 23.45 -1.64
C VAL A 172 -1.47 22.77 -0.38
N ALA A 173 -1.56 23.49 0.75
CA ALA A 173 -1.92 22.92 2.04
C ALA A 173 -3.35 22.31 2.08
N ILE A 174 -4.30 22.91 1.36
CA ILE A 174 -5.68 22.42 1.28
C ILE A 174 -5.81 21.28 0.26
N ALA A 175 -5.12 21.39 -0.88
CA ALA A 175 -5.22 20.40 -1.95
C ALA A 175 -4.62 19.04 -1.56
N ILE A 176 -3.74 19.00 -0.55
CA ILE A 176 -3.18 17.76 0.01
C ILE A 176 -4.25 16.77 0.47
N ALA A 177 -5.40 17.27 0.92
CA ALA A 177 -6.39 16.48 1.62
C ALA A 177 -7.52 15.90 0.73
N LEU A 178 -7.53 16.17 -0.58
CA LEU A 178 -8.75 16.01 -1.41
C LEU A 178 -8.60 15.11 -2.64
N MET A 179 -7.61 15.35 -3.50
CA MET A 179 -7.47 14.55 -4.74
C MET A 179 -7.12 13.08 -4.48
N PRO A 180 -6.13 12.75 -3.62
CA PRO A 180 -5.78 11.35 -3.39
C PRO A 180 -6.92 10.52 -2.79
N PRO A 181 -7.70 11.00 -1.80
CA PRO A 181 -8.88 10.27 -1.34
C PRO A 181 -9.88 9.95 -2.46
N LEU A 182 -10.12 10.87 -3.41
CA LEU A 182 -10.98 10.60 -4.57
C LEU A 182 -10.38 9.52 -5.50
N ALA A 183 -9.07 9.56 -5.73
CA ALA A 183 -8.39 8.52 -6.51
C ALA A 183 -8.45 7.16 -5.82
N VAL A 184 -8.32 7.10 -4.48
CA VAL A 184 -8.50 5.88 -3.69
C VAL A 184 -9.95 5.38 -3.73
N VAL A 185 -10.96 6.27 -3.77
CA VAL A 185 -12.35 5.87 -4.00
C VAL A 185 -12.51 5.22 -5.37
N GLY A 186 -11.89 5.79 -6.41
CA GLY A 186 -11.85 5.17 -7.75
C GLY A 186 -11.16 3.81 -7.75
N PHE A 187 -10.05 3.66 -7.03
CA PHE A 187 -9.39 2.36 -6.81
C PHE A 187 -10.31 1.35 -6.12
N GLY A 188 -10.98 1.75 -5.03
CA GLY A 188 -11.93 0.90 -4.31
C GLY A 188 -13.12 0.47 -5.18
N LEU A 189 -13.58 1.36 -6.06
CA LEU A 189 -14.64 1.07 -7.02
C LEU A 189 -14.19 0.04 -8.07
N ALA A 190 -12.99 0.20 -8.63
CA ALA A 190 -12.44 -0.73 -9.62
C ALA A 190 -12.12 -2.11 -9.04
N THR A 191 -11.65 -2.17 -7.79
CA THR A 191 -11.28 -3.43 -7.10
C THR A 191 -12.42 -4.07 -6.32
N GLN A 192 -13.63 -3.48 -6.35
CA GLN A 192 -14.79 -3.89 -5.56
C GLN A 192 -14.52 -3.96 -4.04
N ASN A 193 -13.53 -3.21 -3.55
CA ASN A 193 -13.18 -3.17 -2.14
C ASN A 193 -13.99 -2.10 -1.40
N TRP A 194 -15.13 -2.51 -0.85
CA TRP A 194 -16.05 -1.64 -0.11
C TRP A 194 -15.42 -0.96 1.11
N THR A 195 -14.43 -1.60 1.74
CA THR A 195 -13.73 -1.02 2.90
C THR A 195 -12.88 0.17 2.48
N VAL A 196 -12.10 0.02 1.40
CA VAL A 196 -11.27 1.09 0.82
C VAL A 196 -12.14 2.22 0.28
N LEU A 197 -13.19 1.87 -0.46
CA LEU A 197 -14.15 2.84 -1.02
C LEU A 197 -14.82 3.66 0.09
N GLY A 198 -15.41 3.00 1.09
CA GLY A 198 -16.16 3.66 2.15
C GLY A 198 -15.26 4.52 3.05
N GLY A 199 -14.09 3.99 3.43
CA GLY A 199 -13.14 4.70 4.29
C GLY A 199 -12.58 5.97 3.64
N SER A 200 -12.18 5.89 2.37
CA SER A 200 -11.64 7.03 1.64
C SER A 200 -12.72 8.05 1.23
N LEU A 201 -13.94 7.59 0.94
CA LEU A 201 -15.07 8.48 0.68
C LEU A 201 -15.43 9.28 1.94
N LEU A 202 -15.43 8.62 3.10
CA LEU A 202 -15.64 9.29 4.37
C LEU A 202 -14.55 10.34 4.63
N LEU A 203 -13.27 10.00 4.42
CA LEU A 203 -12.15 10.94 4.55
C LEU A 203 -12.32 12.17 3.64
N PHE A 204 -12.69 11.96 2.37
CA PHE A 204 -12.97 13.05 1.43
C PHE A 204 -14.11 13.95 1.91
N LEU A 205 -15.26 13.36 2.30
CA LEU A 205 -16.43 14.11 2.75
C LEU A 205 -16.16 14.89 4.04
N THR A 206 -15.48 14.28 5.01
CA THR A 206 -15.12 14.97 6.26
C THR A 206 -14.21 16.15 5.99
N ASN A 207 -13.22 16.00 5.09
CA ASN A 207 -12.33 17.08 4.71
C ASN A 207 -13.07 18.19 3.97
N LEU A 208 -13.88 17.84 2.96
CA LEU A 208 -14.65 18.80 2.16
C LEU A 208 -15.58 19.65 3.02
N VAL A 209 -16.38 19.03 3.89
CA VAL A 209 -17.32 19.77 4.74
C VAL A 209 -16.57 20.61 5.76
N THR A 210 -15.49 20.10 6.35
CA THR A 210 -14.68 20.86 7.32
C THR A 210 -14.07 22.10 6.68
N ILE A 211 -13.48 21.97 5.49
CA ILE A 211 -12.90 23.10 4.77
C ILE A 211 -13.99 24.11 4.41
N ALA A 212 -15.14 23.68 3.89
CA ALA A 212 -16.25 24.57 3.53
C ALA A 212 -16.82 25.33 4.74
N LEU A 213 -17.10 24.63 5.85
CA LEU A 213 -17.62 25.25 7.08
C LEU A 213 -16.60 26.18 7.75
N THR A 214 -15.31 25.82 7.68
CA THR A 214 -14.23 26.67 8.19
C THR A 214 -14.07 27.92 7.34
N ALA A 215 -14.06 27.79 6.01
CA ALA A 215 -14.04 28.93 5.10
C ALA A 215 -15.24 29.85 5.34
N ALA A 216 -16.43 29.29 5.56
CA ALA A 216 -17.63 30.04 5.92
C ALA A 216 -17.44 30.81 7.24
N THR A 217 -16.85 30.17 8.25
CA THR A 217 -16.54 30.78 9.55
C THR A 217 -15.57 31.93 9.40
N VAL A 218 -14.46 31.73 8.68
CA VAL A 218 -13.45 32.76 8.44
C VAL A 218 -14.04 33.94 7.68
N ALA A 219 -14.76 33.68 6.58
CA ALA A 219 -15.47 34.74 5.83
C ALA A 219 -16.42 35.52 6.75
N ARG A 220 -17.17 34.84 7.63
CA ARG A 220 -18.06 35.51 8.58
C ARG A 220 -17.30 36.41 9.57
N LEU A 221 -16.18 35.94 10.11
CA LEU A 221 -15.34 36.71 11.03
C LEU A 221 -14.76 37.98 10.40
N TYR A 222 -14.55 37.95 9.08
CA TYR A 222 -14.12 39.10 8.27
C TYR A 222 -15.27 39.99 7.77
N GLY A 223 -16.51 39.73 8.20
CA GLY A 223 -17.66 40.58 7.89
C GLY A 223 -18.37 40.28 6.56
N PHE A 224 -18.03 39.17 5.89
CA PHE A 224 -18.80 38.73 4.72
C PHE A 224 -20.23 38.34 5.16
N GLY A 225 -21.23 38.84 4.43
CA GLY A 225 -22.65 38.67 4.75
C GLY A 225 -23.20 39.59 5.86
N ALA A 226 -22.53 40.70 6.20
CA ALA A 226 -22.98 41.64 7.23
C ALA A 226 -24.39 42.25 7.00
N HIS A 227 -24.94 42.11 5.80
CA HIS A 227 -26.30 42.53 5.42
C HIS A 227 -27.41 41.58 5.93
N LEU A 228 -27.05 40.43 6.50
CA LEU A 228 -28.01 39.41 6.99
C LEU A 228 -28.61 39.80 8.35
N SER A 229 -29.88 39.42 8.57
CA SER A 229 -30.59 39.67 9.83
C SER A 229 -29.87 39.03 11.05
N PRO A 230 -29.95 39.62 12.26
CA PRO A 230 -29.40 39.03 13.47
C PRO A 230 -29.89 37.60 13.76
N SER A 231 -31.13 37.27 13.40
CA SER A 231 -31.68 35.91 13.55
C SER A 231 -31.06 34.90 12.57
N GLN A 232 -30.91 35.31 11.31
CA GLN A 232 -30.25 34.50 10.26
C GLN A 232 -28.77 34.25 10.60
N THR A 233 -28.11 35.26 11.18
CA THR A 233 -26.72 35.14 11.65
C THR A 233 -26.56 34.10 12.75
N ARG A 234 -27.47 34.10 13.75
CA ARG A 234 -27.44 33.11 14.85
C ARG A 234 -27.76 31.71 14.36
N LEU A 235 -28.75 31.56 13.48
CA LEU A 235 -29.12 30.26 12.91
C LEU A 235 -27.94 29.65 12.13
N GLN A 236 -27.31 30.43 11.26
CA GLN A 236 -26.16 30.01 10.47
C GLN A 236 -24.96 29.62 11.33
N GLY A 237 -24.59 30.46 12.32
CA GLY A 237 -23.51 30.14 13.25
C GLY A 237 -23.79 28.84 14.02
N THR A 238 -25.05 28.61 14.41
CA THR A 238 -25.48 27.36 15.04
C THR A 238 -25.36 26.18 14.08
N LEU A 239 -25.81 26.30 12.83
CA LEU A 239 -25.71 25.25 11.82
C LEU A 239 -24.26 24.87 11.49
N ILE A 240 -23.36 25.86 11.42
CA ILE A 240 -21.92 25.63 11.20
C ILE A 240 -21.33 24.85 12.38
N VAL A 241 -21.59 25.29 13.62
CA VAL A 241 -21.07 24.61 14.83
C VAL A 241 -21.64 23.21 14.96
N VAL A 242 -22.95 23.03 14.73
CA VAL A 242 -23.60 21.72 14.74
C VAL A 242 -23.05 20.82 13.64
N GLY A 243 -22.82 21.34 12.44
CA GLY A 243 -22.23 20.58 11.33
C GLY A 243 -20.80 20.11 11.64
N LEU A 244 -19.95 20.99 12.18
CA LEU A 244 -18.60 20.63 12.62
C LEU A 244 -18.63 19.62 13.76
N ALA A 245 -19.50 19.79 14.76
CA ALA A 245 -19.64 18.86 15.86
C ALA A 245 -20.16 17.48 15.40
N ALA A 246 -21.11 17.45 14.48
CA ALA A 246 -21.66 16.21 13.91
C ALA A 246 -20.60 15.38 13.16
N LEU A 247 -19.59 16.03 12.57
CA LEU A 247 -18.45 15.35 11.94
C LEU A 247 -17.35 14.99 12.95
N ALA A 248 -17.05 15.88 13.90
CA ALA A 248 -15.97 15.69 14.86
C ALA A 248 -16.29 14.61 15.90
N ILE A 249 -17.55 14.47 16.33
CA ILE A 249 -17.94 13.51 17.38
C ILE A 249 -17.70 12.07 16.93
N PRO A 250 -18.24 11.57 15.80
CA PRO A 250 -18.02 10.19 15.37
C PRO A 250 -16.54 9.89 15.12
N LEU A 251 -15.82 10.84 14.53
CA LEU A 251 -14.39 10.68 14.22
C LEU A 251 -13.53 10.67 15.48
N GLY A 252 -13.87 11.48 16.49
CA GLY A 252 -13.24 11.47 17.80
C GLY A 252 -13.53 10.17 18.58
N LEU A 253 -14.75 9.63 18.48
CA LEU A 253 -15.10 8.34 19.04
C LEU A 253 -14.33 7.20 18.35
N ALA A 254 -14.26 7.21 17.02
CA ALA A 254 -13.48 6.25 16.24
C ALA A 254 -11.98 6.31 16.60
N LEU A 255 -11.41 7.51 16.72
CA LEU A 255 -10.02 7.66 17.14
C LEU A 255 -9.80 7.14 18.56
N LYS A 256 -10.72 7.43 19.50
CA LYS A 256 -10.65 6.90 20.86
C LYS A 256 -10.68 5.37 20.85
N GLN A 257 -11.55 4.76 20.05
CA GLN A 257 -11.63 3.32 19.91
C GLN A 257 -10.31 2.75 19.35
N ILE A 258 -9.78 3.31 18.26
CA ILE A 258 -8.50 2.88 17.67
C ILE A 258 -7.35 3.03 18.68
N ALA A 259 -7.31 4.13 19.45
CA ALA A 259 -6.28 4.35 20.45
C ALA A 259 -6.38 3.33 21.60
N VAL A 260 -7.58 3.04 22.09
CA VAL A 260 -7.82 2.02 23.11
C VAL A 260 -7.43 0.64 22.60
N GLU A 261 -7.83 0.27 21.39
CA GLU A 261 -7.47 -1.00 20.75
C GLU A 261 -5.95 -1.12 20.53
N SER A 262 -5.28 -0.04 20.12
CA SER A 262 -3.82 0.00 19.94
C SER A 262 -3.07 -0.20 21.25
N VAL A 263 -3.50 0.50 22.32
CA VAL A 263 -2.95 0.34 23.66
C VAL A 263 -3.22 -1.06 24.21
N ALA A 264 -4.45 -1.56 24.07
CA ALA A 264 -4.84 -2.90 24.49
C ALA A 264 -4.02 -3.96 23.75
N ARG A 265 -3.85 -3.85 22.42
CA ARG A 265 -3.02 -4.76 21.63
C ARG A 265 -1.55 -4.75 22.09
N ARG A 266 -1.01 -3.58 22.43
CA ARG A 266 0.35 -3.48 23.00
C ARG A 266 0.45 -4.16 24.37
N GLN A 267 -0.49 -3.88 25.26
CA GLN A 267 -0.54 -4.48 26.60
C GLN A 267 -0.73 -6.00 26.54
N ILE A 268 -1.59 -6.51 25.65
CA ILE A 268 -1.79 -7.94 25.39
C ILE A 268 -0.51 -8.56 24.88
N ARG A 269 0.16 -7.94 23.90
CA ARG A 269 1.46 -8.43 23.38
C ARG A 269 2.51 -8.56 24.49
N GLU A 270 2.62 -7.56 25.35
CA GLU A 270 3.56 -7.58 26.49
C GLU A 270 3.14 -8.65 27.53
N ALA A 271 1.85 -8.79 27.81
CA ALA A 271 1.31 -9.78 28.74
C ALA A 271 1.46 -11.23 28.24
N VAL A 272 1.33 -11.46 26.92
CA VAL A 272 1.54 -12.75 26.28
C VAL A 272 2.98 -13.21 26.41
N LEU A 273 3.96 -12.31 26.25
CA LEU A 273 5.37 -12.69 26.34
C LEU A 273 5.88 -12.85 27.77
N ARG A 274 5.22 -12.23 28.76
CA ARG A 274 5.67 -12.19 30.16
C ARG A 274 5.94 -13.56 30.81
N PRO A 275 5.16 -14.62 30.56
CA PRO A 275 5.39 -15.94 31.15
C PRO A 275 6.47 -16.77 30.46
N PHE A 276 7.00 -16.31 29.32
CA PHE A 276 7.98 -17.02 28.51
C PHE A 276 9.39 -16.45 28.68
N ASP A 277 10.39 -17.24 28.29
CA ASP A 277 11.79 -16.82 28.30
C ASP A 277 12.05 -15.66 27.32
N ALA A 278 13.15 -14.92 27.53
CA ALA A 278 13.50 -13.74 26.72
C ALA A 278 13.72 -14.05 25.22
N SER A 279 13.94 -15.31 24.85
CA SER A 279 14.06 -15.78 23.48
C SER A 279 12.70 -16.08 22.81
N ALA A 280 11.60 -16.09 23.56
CA ALA A 280 10.28 -16.31 22.99
C ALA A 280 9.84 -15.14 22.12
N ARG A 281 9.15 -15.45 21.02
CA ARG A 281 8.67 -14.46 20.06
C ARG A 281 7.26 -14.80 19.63
N ILE A 282 6.43 -13.77 19.47
CA ILE A 282 5.10 -13.95 18.91
C ILE A 282 5.23 -14.02 17.39
N SER A 283 4.85 -15.15 16.80
CA SER A 283 4.74 -15.33 15.34
C SER A 283 3.49 -14.65 14.81
N GLN A 284 2.36 -14.84 15.50
CA GLN A 284 1.07 -14.25 15.12
C GLN A 284 0.30 -13.81 16.36
N LEU A 285 -0.33 -12.64 16.31
CA LEU A 285 -1.24 -12.13 17.35
C LEU A 285 -2.46 -11.56 16.66
N ASP A 286 -3.52 -12.37 16.64
CA ASP A 286 -4.83 -11.96 16.16
C ASP A 286 -5.71 -11.59 17.35
N ILE A 287 -6.32 -10.42 17.28
CA ILE A 287 -7.19 -9.91 18.33
C ILE A 287 -8.46 -9.41 17.68
N ASP A 288 -9.55 -10.08 18.02
CA ASP A 288 -10.90 -9.77 17.58
C ASP A 288 -11.60 -9.00 18.70
N PHE A 289 -11.60 -7.67 18.56
CA PHE A 289 -12.24 -6.75 19.50
C PHE A 289 -13.76 -6.64 19.28
N ASP A 290 -14.29 -7.19 18.19
CA ASP A 290 -15.72 -7.11 17.85
C ASP A 290 -16.57 -8.16 18.60
N ARG A 291 -15.92 -9.19 19.16
CA ARG A 291 -16.56 -10.20 20.00
C ARG A 291 -16.51 -9.84 21.49
N THR A 292 -17.54 -10.24 22.23
CA THR A 292 -17.62 -10.11 23.69
C THR A 292 -17.84 -11.49 24.33
N PRO A 293 -16.85 -12.07 25.05
CA PRO A 293 -15.50 -11.53 25.31
C PRO A 293 -14.63 -11.44 24.05
N ALA A 294 -13.67 -10.51 24.04
CA ALA A 294 -12.76 -10.32 22.91
C ALA A 294 -11.83 -11.53 22.79
N VAL A 295 -11.67 -12.06 21.57
CA VAL A 295 -10.92 -13.31 21.33
C VAL A 295 -9.49 -12.98 20.93
N VAL A 296 -8.52 -13.49 21.68
CA VAL A 296 -7.09 -13.34 21.43
C VAL A 296 -6.52 -14.69 21.03
N ARG A 297 -5.98 -14.78 19.82
CA ARG A 297 -5.23 -15.95 19.36
C ARG A 297 -3.78 -15.56 19.15
N ALA A 298 -2.88 -16.20 19.89
CA ALA A 298 -1.45 -15.94 19.78
C ALA A 298 -0.70 -17.23 19.46
N ILE A 299 0.22 -17.16 18.50
CA ILE A 299 1.20 -18.23 18.23
C ILE A 299 2.54 -17.76 18.77
N VAL A 300 3.06 -18.45 19.78
CA VAL A 300 4.33 -18.13 20.43
C VAL A 300 5.38 -19.18 20.08
N LEU A 301 6.46 -18.71 19.47
CA LEU A 301 7.67 -19.49 19.24
C LEU A 301 8.49 -19.46 20.53
N THR A 302 8.74 -20.62 21.12
CA THR A 302 9.40 -20.74 22.43
C THR A 302 10.42 -21.89 22.43
N PRO A 303 11.58 -21.77 23.10
CA PRO A 303 12.55 -22.86 23.19
C PRO A 303 12.06 -24.03 24.07
N ALA A 304 11.18 -23.73 25.04
CA ALA A 304 10.58 -24.72 25.95
C ALA A 304 9.06 -24.53 26.01
N ILE A 305 8.32 -25.65 26.00
CA ILE A 305 6.86 -25.62 26.15
C ILE A 305 6.54 -25.38 27.62
N VAL A 306 5.73 -24.36 27.90
CA VAL A 306 5.25 -24.02 29.24
C VAL A 306 3.83 -24.61 29.40
N PRO A 307 3.61 -25.66 30.22
CA PRO A 307 2.31 -26.34 30.33
C PRO A 307 1.19 -25.47 30.92
N THR A 308 1.54 -24.40 31.63
CA THR A 308 0.59 -23.45 32.25
C THR A 308 0.55 -22.10 31.53
N ALA A 309 1.03 -22.04 30.29
CA ALA A 309 1.10 -20.79 29.52
C ALA A 309 -0.25 -20.09 29.43
N ASP A 310 -1.31 -20.79 29.02
CA ASP A 310 -2.65 -20.21 28.87
C ASP A 310 -3.14 -19.56 30.17
N ALA A 311 -3.02 -20.28 31.29
CA ALA A 311 -3.43 -19.76 32.60
C ALA A 311 -2.58 -18.55 33.05
N ARG A 312 -1.26 -18.58 32.84
CA ARG A 312 -0.34 -17.49 33.20
C ARG A 312 -0.51 -16.28 32.31
N VAL A 313 -0.68 -16.47 31.01
CA VAL A 313 -0.94 -15.41 30.04
C VAL A 313 -2.32 -14.80 30.31
N LEU A 314 -3.35 -15.60 30.56
CA LEU A 314 -4.68 -15.10 30.93
C LEU A 314 -4.64 -14.26 32.21
N ALA A 315 -3.91 -14.70 33.24
CA ALA A 315 -3.71 -13.92 34.47
C ALA A 315 -2.94 -12.62 34.22
N ALA A 316 -1.84 -12.67 33.46
CA ALA A 316 -1.05 -11.49 33.10
C ALA A 316 -1.86 -10.48 32.26
N THR A 317 -2.71 -10.99 31.36
CA THR A 317 -3.53 -10.17 30.47
C THR A 317 -4.71 -9.55 31.20
N ARG A 318 -5.35 -10.28 32.12
CA ARG A 318 -6.38 -9.73 33.03
C ARG A 318 -5.82 -8.65 33.95
N ALA A 319 -4.57 -8.78 34.37
CA ALA A 319 -3.90 -7.74 35.16
C ALA A 319 -3.53 -6.50 34.33
N ALA A 320 -3.23 -6.68 33.04
CA ALA A 320 -2.81 -5.61 32.14
C ALA A 320 -4.00 -4.88 31.48
N VAL A 321 -5.09 -5.58 31.19
CA VAL A 321 -6.23 -5.07 30.42
C VAL A 321 -7.53 -5.36 31.16
N ARG A 322 -8.35 -4.31 31.38
CA ARG A 322 -9.66 -4.39 32.05
C ARG A 322 -10.79 -4.79 31.08
N LEU A 323 -10.55 -5.72 30.16
CA LEU A 323 -11.58 -6.26 29.25
C LEU A 323 -11.78 -7.76 29.49
N PRO A 324 -13.02 -8.26 29.34
CA PRO A 324 -13.25 -9.70 29.32
C PRO A 324 -12.65 -10.26 28.01
N LEU A 325 -11.66 -11.13 28.17
CA LEU A 325 -10.88 -11.70 27.07
C LEU A 325 -10.97 -13.23 27.14
N ASP A 326 -11.18 -13.84 25.98
CA ASP A 326 -10.98 -15.26 25.76
C ASP A 326 -9.66 -15.42 24.99
N LEU A 327 -8.73 -16.20 25.54
CA LEU A 327 -7.34 -16.19 25.10
C LEU A 327 -6.83 -17.62 24.91
N HIS A 328 -6.29 -17.86 23.72
CA HIS A 328 -5.69 -19.14 23.35
C HIS A 328 -4.26 -18.90 22.83
N VAL A 329 -3.30 -19.65 23.37
CA VAL A 329 -1.88 -19.51 23.01
C VAL A 329 -1.36 -20.84 22.49
N ASP A 330 -1.15 -20.89 21.18
CA ASP A 330 -0.45 -22.01 20.55
C ASP A 330 1.06 -21.82 20.72
N GLN A 331 1.73 -22.85 21.23
CA GLN A 331 3.18 -22.84 21.44
C GLN A 331 3.86 -23.72 20.40
N ILE A 332 4.79 -23.16 19.64
CA ILE A 332 5.64 -23.92 18.72
C ILE A 332 7.05 -23.95 19.31
N ARG A 333 7.58 -25.16 19.52
CA ARG A 333 8.94 -25.35 20.03
C ARG A 333 9.94 -25.12 18.90
N VAL A 334 10.84 -24.15 19.06
CA VAL A 334 11.92 -23.91 18.10
C VAL A 334 13.26 -24.28 18.75
N GLY A 335 14.05 -25.13 18.09
CA GLY A 335 15.34 -25.60 18.59
C GLY A 335 16.37 -24.47 18.65
N MET A 336 17.17 -24.44 19.71
CA MET A 336 18.21 -23.41 19.94
C MET A 336 19.45 -23.58 19.03
N GLU A 337 19.50 -24.58 18.14
CA GLU A 337 20.72 -24.95 17.39
C GLU A 337 20.96 -24.16 16.09
N SER A 338 20.11 -23.20 15.72
CA SER A 338 20.28 -22.38 14.49
C SER A 338 19.96 -20.89 14.70
N GLY A 339 20.08 -20.39 15.93
CA GLY A 339 19.54 -19.09 16.34
C GLY A 339 20.12 -17.82 15.70
N ALA A 340 21.28 -17.88 15.02
CA ALA A 340 21.88 -16.69 14.41
C ALA A 340 21.44 -16.44 12.96
N GLY A 341 21.22 -17.50 12.18
CA GLY A 341 20.75 -17.39 10.78
C GLY A 341 19.24 -17.13 10.70
N GLU A 342 18.47 -17.81 11.54
CA GLU A 342 17.01 -17.77 11.51
C GLU A 342 16.45 -16.46 12.08
N ALA A 343 17.06 -15.89 13.13
CA ALA A 343 16.64 -14.60 13.68
C ALA A 343 16.86 -13.43 12.70
N ALA A 344 17.92 -13.49 11.89
CA ALA A 344 18.17 -12.51 10.82
C ALA A 344 17.20 -12.70 9.64
N GLN A 345 16.88 -13.95 9.30
CA GLN A 345 15.93 -14.28 8.24
C GLN A 345 14.47 -13.96 8.64
N ILE A 346 14.14 -14.07 9.93
CA ILE A 346 12.82 -13.73 10.50
C ILE A 346 12.70 -12.22 10.72
N ALA A 347 13.77 -11.51 11.08
CA ALA A 347 13.78 -10.04 11.06
C ALA A 347 13.60 -9.49 9.63
N ALA A 348 14.18 -10.15 8.64
CA ALA A 348 13.94 -9.86 7.22
C ALA A 348 12.51 -10.20 6.78
N ALA A 349 11.90 -11.27 7.33
CA ALA A 349 10.51 -11.64 7.06
C ALA A 349 9.50 -10.65 7.70
N GLN A 350 9.77 -10.15 8.90
CA GLN A 350 8.91 -9.19 9.62
C GLN A 350 9.01 -7.76 9.08
N ALA A 351 10.15 -7.37 8.50
CA ALA A 351 10.26 -6.15 7.68
C ALA A 351 9.55 -6.30 6.30
N GLY A 352 8.93 -7.45 6.05
CA GLY A 352 8.44 -7.91 4.77
C GLY A 352 6.92 -8.03 4.63
N ASP A 353 6.07 -7.61 5.57
CA ASP A 353 4.60 -7.80 5.43
C ASP A 353 4.02 -7.17 4.15
N GLY A 354 4.65 -6.12 3.60
CA GLY A 354 4.33 -5.58 2.26
C GLY A 354 5.13 -6.19 1.09
N ARG A 355 6.26 -6.87 1.36
CA ARG A 355 7.09 -7.57 0.35
C ARG A 355 6.69 -9.03 0.19
N ALA A 356 6.07 -9.65 1.18
CA ALA A 356 5.65 -11.05 1.17
C ALA A 356 4.38 -11.28 0.33
N SER A 357 3.55 -10.26 0.14
CA SER A 357 2.52 -10.29 -0.92
C SER A 357 3.19 -10.19 -2.29
N VAL A 358 4.05 -9.18 -2.51
CA VAL A 358 4.76 -8.97 -3.78
C VAL A 358 5.64 -10.16 -4.18
N ALA A 359 6.31 -10.81 -3.22
CA ALA A 359 7.11 -12.00 -3.45
C ALA A 359 6.25 -13.25 -3.66
N ARG A 360 5.06 -13.35 -3.05
CA ARG A 360 4.09 -14.42 -3.37
C ARG A 360 3.51 -14.23 -4.76
N ASP A 361 3.21 -12.99 -5.14
CA ASP A 361 2.67 -12.64 -6.46
C ASP A 361 3.72 -12.90 -7.55
N ALA A 362 4.97 -12.45 -7.35
CA ALA A 362 6.09 -12.74 -8.26
C ALA A 362 6.46 -14.23 -8.29
N ARG A 363 6.29 -14.96 -7.18
CA ARG A 363 6.45 -16.42 -7.15
C ARG A 363 5.39 -17.10 -8.01
N ASN A 364 4.13 -16.70 -7.87
CA ASN A 364 3.03 -17.29 -8.64
C ASN A 364 3.17 -16.97 -10.14
N GLU A 365 3.63 -15.75 -10.48
CA GLU A 365 3.84 -15.32 -11.86
C GLU A 365 4.81 -16.22 -12.64
N ILE A 366 5.89 -16.70 -12.00
CA ILE A 366 6.87 -17.58 -12.65
C ILE A 366 6.63 -19.07 -12.40
N ALA A 367 6.02 -19.43 -11.27
CA ALA A 367 5.79 -20.84 -10.92
C ALA A 367 4.83 -21.52 -11.91
N GLU A 368 3.75 -20.85 -12.31
CA GLU A 368 2.75 -21.43 -13.23
C GLU A 368 3.32 -21.72 -14.63
N PRO A 369 4.02 -20.78 -15.31
CA PRO A 369 4.65 -21.07 -16.59
C PRO A 369 5.71 -22.18 -16.51
N VAL A 370 6.54 -22.18 -15.46
CA VAL A 370 7.57 -23.20 -15.27
C VAL A 370 6.96 -24.57 -15.00
N ALA A 371 5.89 -24.63 -14.20
CA ALA A 371 5.14 -25.85 -13.91
C ALA A 371 4.51 -26.45 -15.18
N LEU A 372 3.91 -25.60 -16.01
CA LEU A 372 3.31 -26.00 -17.29
C LEU A 372 4.36 -26.59 -18.23
N VAL A 373 5.53 -25.95 -18.33
CA VAL A 373 6.62 -26.40 -19.19
C VAL A 373 7.29 -27.67 -18.63
N ALA A 374 7.41 -27.78 -17.31
CA ALA A 374 8.01 -28.93 -16.65
C ALA A 374 7.06 -30.14 -16.51
N GLY A 375 5.76 -29.95 -16.73
CA GLY A 375 4.74 -30.99 -16.59
C GLY A 375 4.49 -31.42 -15.14
N VAL A 376 4.77 -30.55 -14.17
CA VAL A 376 4.64 -30.81 -12.72
C VAL A 376 3.67 -29.82 -12.09
N PRO A 377 3.06 -30.13 -10.92
CA PRO A 377 2.23 -29.15 -10.22
C PRO A 377 3.06 -27.94 -9.79
N ALA A 378 2.45 -26.76 -9.72
CA ALA A 378 3.13 -25.50 -9.39
C ALA A 378 3.83 -25.51 -8.03
N GLU A 379 3.34 -26.33 -7.10
CA GLU A 379 3.95 -26.55 -5.78
C GLU A 379 5.29 -27.30 -5.82
N ALA A 380 5.56 -28.06 -6.89
CA ALA A 380 6.83 -28.76 -7.10
C ALA A 380 7.92 -27.85 -7.70
N VAL A 381 7.59 -26.59 -8.04
CA VAL A 381 8.54 -25.59 -8.54
C VAL A 381 9.12 -24.79 -7.38
N LEU A 382 10.44 -24.87 -7.21
CA LEU A 382 11.17 -24.06 -6.24
C LEU A 382 11.54 -22.72 -6.89
N VAL A 383 11.04 -21.63 -6.31
CA VAL A 383 11.26 -20.27 -6.83
C VAL A 383 12.00 -19.45 -5.79
N ASP A 384 13.17 -18.94 -6.16
CA ASP A 384 13.92 -17.93 -5.44
C ASP A 384 13.68 -16.57 -6.11
N THR A 385 12.81 -15.77 -5.50
CA THR A 385 12.48 -14.41 -5.97
C THR A 385 13.64 -13.43 -5.79
N GLY A 386 14.55 -13.69 -4.85
CA GLY A 386 15.70 -12.83 -4.58
C GLY A 386 16.78 -12.99 -5.64
N ALA A 387 17.07 -14.25 -6.03
CA ALA A 387 18.02 -14.57 -7.09
C ALA A 387 17.39 -14.61 -8.50
N ARG A 388 16.07 -14.40 -8.62
CA ARG A 388 15.27 -14.60 -9.85
C ARG A 388 15.56 -15.96 -10.50
N ARG A 389 15.48 -17.02 -9.70
CA ARG A 389 15.77 -18.40 -10.13
C ARG A 389 14.58 -19.31 -9.89
N ALA A 390 14.25 -20.16 -10.86
CA ALA A 390 13.21 -21.17 -10.75
C ALA A 390 13.79 -22.55 -11.07
N VAL A 391 13.53 -23.53 -10.21
CA VAL A 391 14.04 -24.89 -10.30
C VAL A 391 12.88 -25.89 -10.26
N ALA A 392 12.84 -26.83 -11.19
CA ALA A 392 11.84 -27.89 -11.21
C ALA A 392 12.40 -29.20 -11.77
N ARG A 393 11.85 -30.33 -11.33
CA ARG A 393 12.11 -31.63 -11.94
C ARG A 393 11.09 -31.87 -13.06
N LEU A 394 11.55 -32.26 -14.24
CA LEU A 394 10.70 -32.56 -15.39
C LEU A 394 9.91 -33.86 -15.17
N ALA A 395 8.65 -33.85 -15.57
CA ALA A 395 7.85 -35.07 -15.63
C ALA A 395 8.28 -35.96 -16.82
N PRO A 396 8.26 -37.30 -16.67
CA PRO A 396 8.61 -38.21 -17.74
C PRO A 396 7.59 -38.17 -18.89
N LEU A 397 8.07 -37.85 -20.09
CA LEU A 397 7.35 -37.90 -21.36
C LEU A 397 7.65 -39.23 -22.07
N PRO A 398 6.62 -40.05 -22.40
CA PRO A 398 6.81 -41.30 -23.12
C PRO A 398 7.54 -41.10 -24.46
N GLY A 399 8.67 -41.78 -24.65
CA GLY A 399 9.48 -41.72 -25.87
C GLY A 399 10.35 -40.46 -26.03
N ALA A 400 10.43 -39.57 -25.05
CA ALA A 400 11.28 -38.38 -25.11
C ALA A 400 12.75 -38.70 -24.79
N SER A 401 13.68 -38.14 -25.57
CA SER A 401 15.12 -38.25 -25.30
C SER A 401 15.63 -37.11 -24.41
N LEU A 402 16.83 -37.24 -23.86
CA LEU A 402 17.50 -36.15 -23.12
C LEU A 402 17.63 -34.87 -23.96
N ALA A 403 17.75 -34.98 -25.28
CA ALA A 403 17.78 -33.84 -26.19
C ALA A 403 16.43 -33.09 -26.19
N THR A 404 15.31 -33.81 -26.12
CA THR A 404 13.97 -33.22 -25.99
C THR A 404 13.85 -32.42 -24.70
N TYR A 405 14.29 -32.96 -23.57
CA TYR A 405 14.26 -32.25 -22.28
C TYR A 405 15.16 -31.02 -22.26
N ARG A 406 16.35 -31.10 -22.86
CA ARG A 406 17.25 -29.95 -23.00
C ARG A 406 16.63 -28.82 -23.84
N ALA A 407 15.93 -29.18 -24.92
CA ALA A 407 15.21 -28.21 -25.75
C ALA A 407 14.01 -27.57 -25.02
N ILE A 408 13.39 -28.28 -24.07
CA ILE A 408 12.36 -27.73 -23.19
C ILE A 408 12.95 -26.66 -22.27
N GLU A 409 14.08 -26.94 -21.59
CA GLU A 409 14.75 -25.95 -20.73
C GLU A 409 15.21 -24.72 -21.53
N GLN A 410 15.79 -24.89 -22.71
CA GLN A 410 16.24 -23.76 -23.55
C GLN A 410 15.09 -22.85 -23.97
N ARG A 411 13.94 -23.43 -24.34
CA ARG A 411 12.73 -22.64 -24.67
C ARG A 411 12.16 -21.95 -23.43
N ALA A 412 12.16 -22.64 -22.29
CA ALA A 412 11.74 -22.05 -21.02
C ALA A 412 12.63 -20.84 -20.68
N ALA A 413 13.94 -21.00 -20.71
CA ALA A 413 14.91 -19.95 -20.40
C ALA A 413 14.81 -18.76 -21.37
N ALA A 414 14.54 -19.00 -22.66
CA ALA A 414 14.33 -17.93 -23.64
C ALA A 414 13.03 -17.13 -23.40
N ALA A 415 12.00 -17.77 -22.85
CA ALA A 415 10.73 -17.12 -22.51
C ALA A 415 10.75 -16.45 -21.11
N ALA A 416 11.79 -16.69 -20.31
CA ALA A 416 11.88 -16.27 -18.92
C ALA A 416 12.54 -14.88 -18.81
N ASN A 417 11.74 -13.82 -18.92
CA ASN A 417 12.15 -12.41 -18.89
C ASN A 417 13.04 -12.03 -17.67
N GLY A 418 14.35 -12.31 -17.75
CA GLY A 418 15.31 -12.05 -16.68
C GLY A 418 15.30 -13.07 -15.53
N TRP A 419 14.71 -14.26 -15.73
CA TRP A 419 14.68 -15.36 -14.77
C TRP A 419 15.61 -16.50 -15.22
N SER A 420 16.36 -17.06 -14.28
CA SER A 420 17.18 -18.26 -14.51
C SER A 420 16.33 -19.52 -14.27
N ILE A 421 16.07 -20.29 -15.33
CA ILE A 421 15.34 -21.55 -15.24
C ILE A 421 16.31 -22.72 -15.25
N GLU A 422 16.14 -23.62 -14.30
CA GLU A 422 16.91 -24.86 -14.19
C GLU A 422 15.96 -26.04 -14.07
N LEU A 423 16.00 -26.93 -15.07
CA LEU A 423 15.16 -28.12 -15.11
C LEU A 423 16.00 -29.38 -14.94
N THR A 424 15.61 -30.23 -14.00
CA THR A 424 16.24 -31.54 -13.80
C THR A 424 15.51 -32.58 -14.66
N PRO A 425 16.17 -33.24 -15.62
CA PRO A 425 15.53 -34.30 -16.41
C PRO A 425 15.18 -35.51 -15.53
N PRO A 426 14.25 -36.39 -15.97
CA PRO A 426 14.04 -37.68 -15.34
C PRO A 426 15.30 -38.57 -15.43
N ASP A 427 15.43 -39.53 -14.52
CA ASP A 427 16.48 -40.55 -14.60
C ASP A 427 16.26 -41.40 -15.86
N GLY A 428 17.11 -41.20 -16.87
CA GLY A 428 17.06 -41.91 -18.14
C GLY A 428 18.46 -42.20 -18.65
N VAL A 429 18.64 -43.30 -19.38
CA VAL A 429 19.96 -43.71 -19.92
C VAL A 429 20.39 -42.69 -21.00
N PRO A 430 21.65 -42.23 -21.01
CA PRO A 430 22.11 -41.38 -22.10
C PRO A 430 22.15 -42.21 -23.40
N GLY A 431 21.55 -41.67 -24.46
CA GLY A 431 21.51 -42.36 -25.76
C GLY A 431 22.89 -42.46 -26.42
N PRO A 432 23.05 -43.36 -27.41
CA PRO A 432 24.31 -43.51 -28.13
C PRO A 432 24.67 -42.24 -28.89
N ILE A 433 25.95 -41.85 -28.85
CA ILE A 433 26.47 -40.67 -29.55
C ILE A 433 27.04 -41.11 -30.90
N PRO A 434 26.52 -40.62 -32.04
CA PRO A 434 27.06 -40.97 -33.34
C PRO A 434 28.45 -40.37 -33.57
N ILE A 435 29.30 -41.10 -34.29
CA ILE A 435 30.64 -40.69 -34.69
C ILE A 435 30.63 -40.41 -36.20
N THR A 436 31.10 -39.24 -36.61
CA THR A 436 31.32 -38.89 -38.03
C THR A 436 32.78 -38.53 -38.22
N ASN A 437 33.49 -39.19 -39.14
CA ASN A 437 34.92 -38.96 -39.41
C ASN A 437 35.80 -38.99 -38.14
N ASP A 438 35.64 -40.02 -37.30
CA ASP A 438 36.35 -40.17 -36.01
C ASP A 438 36.09 -39.05 -34.98
N THR A 439 35.16 -38.14 -35.26
CA THR A 439 34.73 -37.09 -34.33
C THR A 439 33.34 -37.40 -33.77
N PRO A 440 33.17 -37.39 -32.43
CA PRO A 440 31.87 -37.57 -31.82
C PRO A 440 30.98 -36.33 -32.02
N ASP A 441 29.67 -36.54 -32.19
CA ASP A 441 28.72 -35.44 -32.32
C ASP A 441 28.74 -34.52 -31.08
N ALA A 442 29.14 -33.27 -31.30
CA ALA A 442 29.24 -32.25 -30.27
C ALA A 442 27.89 -31.92 -29.63
N ALA A 443 26.78 -31.94 -30.38
CA ALA A 443 25.45 -31.60 -29.86
C ALA A 443 24.95 -32.68 -28.89
N ALA A 444 25.21 -33.95 -29.21
CA ALA A 444 24.90 -35.08 -28.36
C ALA A 444 25.77 -35.10 -27.10
N LEU A 445 27.08 -34.82 -27.21
CA LEU A 445 27.98 -34.68 -26.06
C LEU A 445 27.55 -33.55 -25.12
N ASP A 446 27.19 -32.39 -25.66
CA ASP A 446 26.74 -31.25 -24.85
C ASP A 446 25.41 -31.57 -24.14
N THR A 447 24.58 -32.44 -24.72
CA THR A 447 23.31 -32.88 -24.13
C THR A 447 23.55 -33.85 -22.98
N ALA A 448 24.49 -34.79 -23.16
CA ALA A 448 24.95 -35.67 -22.08
C ALA A 448 25.59 -34.87 -20.93
N ALA A 449 26.41 -33.86 -21.25
CA ALA A 449 27.03 -32.99 -20.24
C ALA A 449 26.00 -32.19 -19.45
N TRP A 450 24.97 -31.67 -20.13
CA TRP A 450 23.85 -30.98 -19.48
C TRP A 450 23.12 -31.91 -18.50
N ALA A 451 22.72 -33.11 -18.94
CA ALA A 451 21.99 -34.05 -18.10
C ALA A 451 22.84 -34.54 -16.91
N ALA A 452 24.13 -34.81 -17.12
CA ALA A 452 25.07 -35.21 -16.07
C ALA A 452 25.14 -34.18 -14.93
N ARG A 453 25.23 -32.89 -15.27
CA ARG A 453 25.28 -31.80 -14.26
C ARG A 453 23.96 -31.64 -13.51
N ARG A 454 22.83 -31.79 -14.19
CA ARG A 454 21.50 -31.66 -13.57
C ARG A 454 21.15 -32.83 -12.67
N LEU A 455 21.66 -34.02 -12.97
CA LEU A 455 21.47 -35.25 -12.19
C LEU A 455 22.58 -35.48 -11.14
N ASP A 456 23.61 -34.63 -11.12
CA ASP A 456 24.81 -34.76 -10.28
C ASP A 456 25.52 -36.12 -10.45
N ARG A 457 25.66 -36.56 -11.71
CA ARG A 457 26.25 -37.87 -12.08
C ARG A 457 27.52 -37.69 -12.90
N GLY A 458 28.50 -38.57 -12.67
CA GLY A 458 29.60 -38.77 -13.63
C GLY A 458 29.18 -39.63 -14.82
N VAL A 459 30.04 -39.72 -15.84
CA VAL A 459 29.76 -40.50 -17.07
C VAL A 459 30.95 -41.38 -17.44
N THR A 460 30.69 -42.64 -17.77
CA THR A 460 31.67 -43.53 -18.42
C THR A 460 31.41 -43.57 -19.92
N VAL A 461 32.46 -43.39 -20.72
CA VAL A 461 32.38 -43.36 -22.19
C VAL A 461 33.06 -44.62 -22.76
N THR A 462 32.32 -45.42 -23.51
CA THR A 462 32.83 -46.62 -24.22
C THR A 462 32.71 -46.46 -25.73
N GLY A 463 33.72 -46.90 -26.48
CA GLY A 463 33.74 -46.80 -27.95
C GLY A 463 35.14 -46.73 -28.55
N PRO A 464 35.29 -46.28 -29.80
CA PRO A 464 36.59 -46.17 -30.47
C PRO A 464 37.54 -45.22 -29.74
N ALA A 465 38.81 -45.62 -29.58
CA ALA A 465 39.76 -44.94 -28.69
C ALA A 465 39.92 -43.43 -28.97
N ALA A 466 40.09 -43.03 -30.24
CA ALA A 466 40.26 -41.62 -30.62
C ALA A 466 39.02 -40.77 -30.29
N ALA A 467 37.82 -41.26 -30.65
CA ALA A 467 36.57 -40.56 -30.38
C ALA A 467 36.20 -40.53 -28.88
N ARG A 468 36.53 -41.61 -28.15
CA ARG A 468 36.33 -41.71 -26.70
C ARG A 468 37.17 -40.67 -25.96
N ASP A 469 38.46 -40.58 -26.27
CA ASP A 469 39.37 -39.67 -25.56
C ASP A 469 38.97 -38.20 -25.81
N ALA A 470 38.59 -37.86 -27.05
CA ALA A 470 38.04 -36.55 -27.39
C ALA A 470 36.72 -36.24 -26.65
N ALA A 471 35.83 -37.23 -26.48
CA ALA A 471 34.60 -37.07 -25.73
C ALA A 471 34.84 -36.86 -24.22
N VAL A 472 35.76 -37.61 -23.62
CA VAL A 472 36.14 -37.46 -22.20
C VAL A 472 36.73 -36.07 -21.94
N GLU A 473 37.62 -35.58 -22.81
CA GLU A 473 38.20 -34.26 -22.68
C GLU A 473 37.13 -33.15 -22.75
N ARG A 474 36.19 -33.26 -23.68
CA ARG A 474 35.08 -32.30 -23.82
C ARG A 474 34.14 -32.32 -22.61
N LEU A 475 33.79 -33.50 -22.10
CA LEU A 475 32.93 -33.64 -20.91
C LEU A 475 33.62 -33.10 -19.65
N ALA A 476 34.93 -33.33 -19.52
CA ALA A 476 35.74 -32.77 -18.44
C ALA A 476 35.80 -31.23 -18.52
N ALA A 477 36.00 -30.66 -19.72
CA ALA A 477 35.95 -29.22 -19.95
C ALA A 477 34.58 -28.61 -19.61
N ALA A 478 33.49 -29.37 -19.78
CA ALA A 478 32.13 -28.97 -19.38
C ALA A 478 31.85 -29.10 -17.87
N GLY A 479 32.81 -29.60 -17.08
CA GLY A 479 32.73 -29.75 -15.63
C GLY A 479 32.14 -31.08 -15.14
N VAL A 480 32.05 -32.09 -16.01
CA VAL A 480 31.52 -33.43 -15.69
C VAL A 480 32.67 -34.39 -15.45
N ARG A 481 32.58 -35.24 -14.41
CA ARG A 481 33.54 -36.34 -14.21
C ARG A 481 33.31 -37.39 -15.31
N ALA A 482 34.22 -37.43 -16.29
CA ALA A 482 34.20 -38.41 -17.37
C ALA A 482 35.32 -39.46 -17.19
N THR A 483 35.00 -40.74 -17.35
CA THR A 483 35.98 -41.84 -17.29
C THR A 483 35.98 -42.63 -18.59
N ALA A 484 37.15 -42.96 -19.11
CA ALA A 484 37.28 -43.84 -20.26
C ALA A 484 36.97 -45.30 -19.90
N GLY A 485 35.93 -45.88 -20.51
CA GLY A 485 35.60 -47.29 -20.40
C GLY A 485 36.38 -48.15 -21.42
N PRO A 486 36.09 -49.46 -21.49
CA PRO A 486 36.73 -50.38 -22.44
C PRO A 486 36.57 -49.91 -23.90
N ALA A 487 37.64 -50.11 -24.68
CA ALA A 487 37.64 -49.78 -26.10
C ALA A 487 36.76 -50.78 -26.87
N ALA A 488 35.80 -50.26 -27.62
CA ALA A 488 34.89 -51.05 -28.45
C ALA A 488 34.96 -50.57 -29.90
N ARG A 489 34.88 -51.49 -30.86
CA ARG A 489 34.76 -51.12 -32.29
C ARG A 489 33.29 -50.81 -32.60
N GLY A 490 33.04 -49.69 -33.26
CA GLY A 490 31.69 -49.26 -33.62
C GLY A 490 31.66 -47.85 -34.19
N THR A 491 30.49 -47.40 -34.61
CA THR A 491 30.25 -46.04 -35.13
C THR A 491 29.55 -45.13 -34.11
N THR A 492 29.42 -45.59 -32.86
CA THR A 492 28.78 -44.88 -31.76
C THR A 492 29.64 -44.92 -30.49
N LEU A 493 29.49 -43.90 -29.63
CA LEU A 493 29.93 -43.94 -28.24
C LEU A 493 28.73 -44.26 -27.34
N ASP A 494 28.88 -45.23 -26.46
CA ASP A 494 27.90 -45.53 -25.43
C ASP A 494 28.30 -44.83 -24.13
N LEU A 495 27.30 -44.31 -23.43
CA LEU A 495 27.47 -43.54 -22.20
C LEU A 495 26.72 -44.22 -21.07
N GLU A 496 27.38 -44.39 -19.92
CA GLU A 496 26.76 -44.92 -18.71
C GLU A 496 26.92 -43.94 -17.54
N TRP A 497 25.88 -43.79 -16.72
CA TRP A 497 25.95 -42.96 -15.51
C TRP A 497 26.78 -43.64 -14.43
N THR A 498 27.65 -42.89 -13.77
CA THR A 498 28.43 -43.37 -12.61
C THR A 498 27.93 -42.75 -11.30
N ALA A 499 28.58 -43.08 -10.18
CA ALA A 499 28.23 -42.56 -8.86
C ALA A 499 28.22 -41.02 -8.81
N ALA A 500 27.50 -40.49 -7.82
CA ALA A 500 27.30 -39.05 -7.63
C ALA A 500 28.62 -38.27 -7.54
N GLN A 501 28.61 -37.04 -8.08
CA GLN A 501 29.72 -36.11 -7.92
C GLN A 501 29.80 -35.62 -6.46
N PRO A 502 31.00 -35.42 -5.87
CA PRO A 502 31.10 -34.78 -4.56
C PRO A 502 30.64 -33.31 -4.66
N PRO A 503 30.00 -32.76 -3.60
CA PRO A 503 29.49 -31.39 -3.63
C PRO A 503 30.62 -30.37 -3.82
N ARG A 504 30.33 -29.32 -4.59
CA ARG A 504 31.22 -28.17 -4.80
C ARG A 504 31.27 -27.23 -3.61
#